data_AF-A0AAV3XIY1-F1
#
_entry.id   AF-A0AAV3XIY1-F1
#
_cell.length_a   1.000
_cell.length_b   1.000
_cell.length_c   1.000
_cell.angle_alpha   90.00
_cell.angle_beta   90.00
_cell.angle_gamma   90.00
#
_symmetry.space_group_name_H-M   'P 1'
#
loop_
_entity.id
_entity.type
_entity.pdbx_description
1 polymer ?
#
loop_
_entity_poly.entity_id
_entity_poly.type
_entity_poly.pdbx_seq_one_letter_code
_entity_poly.pdbx_strand_id
1 'polypeptide(L)'
;MAERDFSLDDILTKISEAYKNASTKVGQCNVLVIGKTGVGKSTLINAVFRVRAASLQENRLAETGVGRPITQGIRQYTKENCPITVYDTPGLELDAAQIQQVQLEIAELIEDKRLLPVKEHIHVVWYCINHEAHRFEDIEEDWIKTLYLKEVPVILILTQAISVDQEERSDFILFL
;
A
#
# COMPACT_ATOMS: atom_id res chain seq x y z
N MET A 1 -17.88 -18.02 14.01
CA MET A 1 -16.59 -18.27 13.34
C MET A 1 -15.52 -18.10 14.40
N ALA A 2 -14.63 -19.07 14.59
CA ALA A 2 -13.61 -18.99 15.62
C ALA A 2 -12.64 -17.83 15.32
N GLU A 3 -12.51 -16.90 16.26
CA GLU A 3 -11.42 -15.92 16.30
C GLU A 3 -10.11 -16.70 16.32
N ARG A 4 -9.40 -16.67 15.19
CA ARG A 4 -8.01 -17.09 15.15
C ARG A 4 -7.18 -15.88 15.53
N ASP A 5 -7.01 -15.69 16.83
CA ASP A 5 -5.97 -14.79 17.34
C ASP A 5 -4.63 -15.37 16.92
N PHE A 6 -3.94 -14.67 16.02
CA PHE A 6 -2.58 -15.02 15.66
C PHE A 6 -1.65 -14.46 16.74
N SER A 7 -0.81 -15.32 17.34
CA SER A 7 0.30 -14.85 18.15
C SER A 7 1.23 -13.98 17.30
N LEU A 8 1.90 -13.00 17.92
CA LEU A 8 2.92 -12.19 17.24
C LEU A 8 3.99 -13.08 16.59
N ASP A 9 4.37 -14.17 17.24
CA ASP A 9 5.34 -15.13 16.71
C ASP A 9 4.82 -15.87 15.47
N ASP A 10 3.52 -16.20 15.44
CA ASP A 10 2.88 -16.82 14.28
C ASP A 10 2.85 -15.86 13.08
N ILE A 11 2.54 -14.59 13.34
CA ILE A 11 2.55 -13.53 12.33
C ILE A 11 3.96 -13.36 11.77
N LEU A 12 4.96 -13.23 12.64
CA LEU A 12 6.36 -13.07 12.24
C LEU A 12 6.86 -14.26 11.41
N THR A 13 6.48 -15.47 11.80
CA THR A 13 6.80 -16.72 11.10
C THR A 13 6.18 -16.71 9.71
N LYS A 14 4.87 -16.44 9.59
CA LYS A 14 4.18 -16.36 8.29
C LYS A 14 4.75 -15.28 7.38
N ILE A 15 5.07 -14.10 7.91
CA ILE A 15 5.71 -13.04 7.14
C ILE A 15 7.10 -13.50 6.66
N SER A 16 7.85 -14.23 7.48
CA SER A 16 9.17 -14.78 7.10
C SER A 16 9.07 -15.77 5.95
N GLU A 17 8.13 -16.73 6.05
CA GLU A 17 7.89 -17.72 5.01
C GLU A 17 7.38 -17.10 3.71
N ALA A 18 6.41 -16.19 3.79
CA ALA A 18 5.88 -15.46 2.65
C ALA A 18 7.00 -14.69 1.92
N TYR A 19 7.87 -14.02 2.69
CA TYR A 19 9.00 -13.29 2.13
C TYR A 19 10.01 -14.21 1.44
N LYS A 20 10.36 -15.34 2.08
CA LYS A 20 11.27 -16.34 1.48
C LYS A 20 10.69 -16.94 0.20
N ASN A 21 9.38 -17.20 0.18
CA ASN A 21 8.69 -17.68 -1.01
C ASN A 21 8.67 -16.61 -2.11
N ALA A 22 8.41 -15.34 -1.77
CA ALA A 22 8.45 -14.24 -2.73
C ALA A 22 9.84 -14.10 -3.36
N SER A 23 10.89 -14.08 -2.54
CA SER A 23 12.27 -13.92 -3.00
C SER A 23 12.81 -15.08 -3.82
N THR A 24 12.26 -16.28 -3.67
CA THR A 24 12.74 -17.49 -4.37
C THR A 24 11.86 -17.97 -5.53
N LYS A 25 10.55 -17.69 -5.50
CA LYS A 25 9.56 -18.26 -6.46
C LYS A 25 8.82 -17.24 -7.30
N VAL A 26 8.45 -16.09 -6.72
CA VAL A 26 7.57 -15.10 -7.38
C VAL A 26 8.39 -14.00 -8.04
N GLY A 27 9.57 -13.71 -7.51
CA GLY A 27 10.43 -12.61 -7.96
C GLY A 27 10.04 -11.32 -7.24
N GLN A 28 9.54 -10.35 -7.99
CA GLN A 28 9.21 -9.02 -7.48
C GLN A 28 7.71 -8.85 -7.30
N CYS A 29 7.27 -8.42 -6.11
CA CYS A 29 5.92 -7.96 -5.84
C CYS A 29 5.87 -6.43 -5.91
N ASN A 30 5.03 -5.89 -6.78
CA ASN A 30 4.90 -4.45 -6.99
C ASN A 30 3.59 -3.97 -6.34
N VAL A 31 3.73 -3.13 -5.32
CA VAL A 31 2.62 -2.60 -4.51
C VAL A 31 2.39 -1.14 -4.88
N LEU A 32 1.17 -0.80 -5.32
CA LEU A 32 0.75 0.59 -5.52
C LEU A 32 0.07 1.10 -4.25
N VAL A 33 0.54 2.22 -3.69
CA VAL A 33 0.02 2.77 -2.43
C VAL A 33 -0.73 4.07 -2.70
N ILE A 34 -2.03 4.06 -2.42
CA ILE A 34 -2.98 5.15 -2.66
C ILE A 34 -3.55 5.64 -1.34
N GLY A 35 -3.95 6.91 -1.27
CA GLY A 35 -4.68 7.47 -0.14
C GLY A 35 -4.49 8.98 -0.02
N LYS A 36 -5.38 9.62 0.75
CA LYS A 36 -5.40 11.08 0.97
C LYS A 36 -4.07 11.62 1.52
N THR A 37 -3.87 12.93 1.35
CA THR A 37 -2.76 13.63 2.01
C THR A 37 -2.87 13.46 3.53
N GLY A 38 -1.75 13.21 4.20
CA GLY A 38 -1.71 13.04 5.66
C GLY A 38 -2.22 11.69 6.19
N VAL A 39 -2.73 10.78 5.34
CA VAL A 39 -3.27 9.47 5.80
C VAL A 39 -2.22 8.54 6.42
N GLY A 40 -0.93 8.76 6.15
CA GLY A 40 0.17 7.98 6.71
C GLY A 40 0.84 6.98 5.75
N LYS A 41 0.64 7.12 4.43
CA LYS A 41 1.29 6.26 3.39
C LYS A 41 2.79 6.09 3.61
N SER A 42 3.54 7.19 3.71
CA SER A 42 5.00 7.13 3.88
C SER A 42 5.42 6.51 5.21
N THR A 43 4.65 6.72 6.28
CA THR A 43 4.86 6.06 7.58
C THR A 43 4.65 4.55 7.48
N LEU A 44 3.57 4.11 6.83
CA LEU A 44 3.27 2.70 6.58
C LEU A 44 4.37 2.04 5.74
N ILE A 45 4.74 2.65 4.62
CA ILE A 45 5.84 2.18 3.75
C ILE A 45 7.10 2.01 4.61
N ASN A 46 7.49 3.04 5.35
CA ASN A 46 8.65 2.94 6.23
C ASN A 46 8.50 1.85 7.30
N ALA A 47 7.33 1.69 7.92
CA ALA A 47 7.12 0.67 8.95
C ALA A 47 7.26 -0.75 8.38
N VAL A 48 6.53 -1.07 7.30
CA VAL A 48 6.53 -2.41 6.70
C VAL A 48 7.92 -2.78 6.19
N PHE A 49 8.62 -1.84 5.59
CA PHE A 49 9.90 -2.13 4.95
C PHE A 49 11.14 -1.90 5.83
N ARG A 50 11.00 -1.32 7.03
CA ARG A 50 12.11 -1.20 8.02
C ARG A 50 12.32 -2.46 8.86
N VAL A 51 11.31 -3.29 9.08
CA VAL A 51 11.34 -4.40 10.06
C VAL A 51 12.40 -5.48 9.77
N ARG A 52 13.06 -5.46 8.60
CA ARG A 52 14.02 -6.51 8.19
C ARG A 52 15.44 -6.04 7.87
N ALA A 53 15.78 -4.78 8.09
CA ALA A 53 17.19 -4.41 8.23
C ALA A 53 17.60 -4.74 9.67
N ALA A 54 18.21 -5.92 9.87
CA ALA A 54 18.74 -6.36 11.17
C ALA A 54 19.84 -5.43 11.74
N SER A 55 20.22 -4.37 11.01
CA SER A 55 21.06 -3.30 11.49
C SER A 55 20.22 -2.03 11.62
N LEU A 56 20.02 -1.58 12.86
CA LEU A 56 19.21 -0.43 13.27
C LEU A 56 19.66 0.93 12.68
N GLN A 57 20.58 0.95 11.73
CA GLN A 57 21.11 2.16 11.12
C GLN A 57 20.94 2.24 9.59
N GLU A 58 20.55 1.16 8.90
CA GLU A 58 20.51 1.18 7.43
C GLU A 58 19.11 0.96 6.84
N ASN A 59 18.65 2.03 6.19
CA ASN A 59 17.65 2.11 5.13
C ASN A 59 16.17 2.21 5.51
N ARG A 60 15.70 3.45 5.65
CA ARG A 60 14.31 3.84 5.42
C ARG A 60 14.03 3.81 3.91
N LEU A 61 13.19 2.93 3.37
CA LEU A 61 12.96 2.91 1.91
C LEU A 61 12.46 4.26 1.35
N ALA A 62 11.61 4.98 2.08
CA ALA A 62 11.08 6.25 1.61
C ALA A 62 12.13 7.40 1.62
N GLU A 63 13.17 7.31 2.46
CA GLU A 63 14.25 8.31 2.56
C GLU A 63 15.59 7.86 1.94
N THR A 64 15.79 6.56 1.69
CA THR A 64 17.09 5.96 1.28
C THR A 64 17.00 4.94 0.14
N GLY A 65 15.82 4.64 -0.39
CA GLY A 65 15.69 3.92 -1.66
C GLY A 65 16.09 4.83 -2.83
N VAL A 66 16.55 4.26 -3.94
CA VAL A 66 16.66 5.02 -5.19
C VAL A 66 15.23 5.31 -5.66
N GLY A 67 14.65 6.41 -5.17
CA GLY A 67 13.36 6.91 -5.60
C GLY A 67 13.49 7.37 -7.04
N ARG A 68 12.97 6.58 -7.99
CA ARG A 68 12.93 6.99 -9.40
C ARG A 68 11.56 7.59 -9.67
N PRO A 69 11.47 8.85 -10.13
CA PRO A 69 10.21 9.37 -10.63
C PRO A 69 9.76 8.51 -11.83
N ILE A 70 8.52 8.04 -11.80
CA ILE A 70 7.89 7.32 -12.91
C ILE A 70 7.00 8.27 -13.69
N THR A 71 6.21 9.08 -12.98
CA THR A 71 5.51 10.27 -13.49
C THR A 71 5.92 11.49 -12.66
N GLN A 72 5.36 12.67 -12.94
CA GLN A 72 5.60 13.85 -12.09
C GLN A 72 5.10 13.66 -10.65
N GLY A 73 4.14 12.76 -10.42
CA GLY A 73 3.57 12.48 -9.10
C GLY A 73 4.00 11.15 -8.48
N ILE A 74 4.09 10.07 -9.27
CA ILE A 74 4.28 8.71 -8.75
C ILE A 74 5.78 8.39 -8.60
N ARG A 75 6.18 7.96 -7.41
CA ARG A 75 7.55 7.59 -7.07
C ARG A 75 7.67 6.08 -6.91
N GLN A 76 8.68 5.50 -7.55
CA GLN A 76 9.03 4.09 -7.36
C GLN A 76 10.16 3.94 -6.34
N TYR A 77 9.93 3.16 -5.30
CA TYR A 77 10.91 2.74 -4.32
C TYR A 77 11.22 1.26 -4.49
N THR A 78 12.50 0.95 -4.71
CA THR A 78 13.01 -0.43 -4.79
C THR A 78 14.36 -0.52 -4.09
N LYS A 79 14.74 -1.73 -3.67
CA LYS A 79 16.02 -2.00 -3.03
C LYS A 79 16.55 -3.35 -3.50
N GLU A 80 17.85 -3.43 -3.74
CA GLU A 80 18.50 -4.71 -4.03
C GLU A 80 18.18 -5.76 -2.96
N ASN A 81 17.93 -6.99 -3.39
CA ASN A 81 17.56 -8.12 -2.54
C ASN A 81 16.23 -7.93 -1.77
N CYS A 82 15.42 -6.94 -2.12
CA CYS A 82 14.05 -6.80 -1.62
C CYS A 82 13.06 -7.24 -2.71
N PRO A 83 12.27 -8.31 -2.51
CA PRO A 83 11.30 -8.80 -3.48
C PRO A 83 10.03 -7.93 -3.53
N ILE A 84 10.12 -6.67 -3.07
CA ILE A 84 9.00 -5.74 -3.03
C ILE A 84 9.43 -4.39 -3.61
N THR A 85 8.67 -3.91 -4.59
CA THR A 85 8.74 -2.54 -5.13
C THR A 85 7.49 -1.81 -4.69
N VAL A 86 7.64 -0.55 -4.30
CA VAL A 86 6.52 0.32 -3.92
C VAL A 86 6.38 1.42 -4.93
N TYR A 87 5.16 1.64 -5.41
CA TYR A 87 4.75 2.80 -6.18
C TYR A 87 3.95 3.70 -5.24
N ASP A 88 4.58 4.77 -4.74
CA ASP A 88 3.95 5.74 -3.86
C ASP A 88 3.33 6.86 -4.70
N THR A 89 2.04 7.11 -4.49
CA THR A 89 1.31 8.14 -5.22
C THR A 89 1.30 9.45 -4.42
N PRO A 90 1.07 10.60 -5.09
CA PRO A 90 0.75 11.82 -4.37
C PRO A 90 -0.42 11.61 -3.42
N GLY A 91 -0.42 12.37 -2.32
CA GLY A 91 -1.61 12.49 -1.51
C GLY A 91 -2.74 13.12 -2.31
N LEU A 92 -3.94 12.54 -2.17
CA LEU A 92 -5.14 13.08 -2.77
C LEU A 92 -5.57 14.28 -1.93
N GLU A 93 -5.50 15.47 -2.52
CA GLU A 93 -6.10 16.69 -1.95
C GLU A 93 -7.55 16.84 -2.45
N LEU A 94 -8.35 17.66 -1.76
CA LEU A 94 -9.79 17.84 -2.03
C LEU A 94 -10.12 18.47 -3.40
N ASP A 95 -9.11 18.78 -4.22
CA ASP A 95 -9.33 19.30 -5.57
C ASP A 95 -9.69 18.15 -6.53
N ALA A 96 -10.92 18.16 -7.02
CA ALA A 96 -11.45 17.15 -7.93
C ALA A 96 -10.62 17.02 -9.23
N ALA A 97 -10.04 18.12 -9.72
CA ALA A 97 -9.20 18.07 -10.92
C ALA A 97 -7.89 17.30 -10.68
N GLN A 98 -7.28 17.51 -9.50
CA GLN A 98 -6.07 16.77 -9.11
C GLN A 98 -6.38 15.29 -8.87
N ILE A 99 -7.50 14.98 -8.22
CA ILE A 99 -7.94 13.60 -8.01
C ILE A 99 -8.10 12.87 -9.36
N GLN A 100 -8.80 13.48 -10.32
CA GLN A 100 -8.98 12.92 -11.66
C GLN A 100 -7.65 12.71 -12.39
N GLN A 101 -6.73 13.66 -12.29
CA GLN A 101 -5.41 13.53 -12.90
C GLN A 101 -4.64 12.35 -12.31
N VAL A 102 -4.62 12.20 -10.98
CA VAL A 102 -3.96 11.06 -10.32
C VAL A 102 -4.64 9.74 -10.65
N GLN A 103 -5.97 9.70 -10.75
CA GLN A 103 -6.73 8.53 -11.21
C GLN A 103 -6.30 8.07 -12.61
N LEU A 104 -6.16 9.01 -13.55
CA LEU A 104 -5.71 8.72 -14.91
C LEU A 104 -4.27 8.21 -14.93
N GLU A 105 -3.34 8.88 -14.24
CA GLU A 105 -1.93 8.46 -14.16
C GLU A 105 -1.78 7.05 -13.57
N ILE A 106 -2.59 6.72 -12.55
CA ILE A 106 -2.59 5.38 -11.96
C ILE A 106 -3.16 4.35 -12.93
N ALA A 107 -4.25 4.67 -13.62
CA ALA A 107 -4.84 3.77 -14.59
C ALA A 107 -3.85 3.48 -15.73
N GLU A 108 -3.21 4.52 -16.28
CA GLU A 108 -2.17 4.40 -17.31
C GLU A 108 -0.98 3.56 -16.81
N LEU A 109 -0.48 3.83 -15.60
CA LEU A 109 0.60 3.04 -15.01
C LEU A 109 0.26 1.55 -14.94
N ILE A 110 -0.96 1.19 -14.49
CA ILE A 110 -1.39 -0.20 -14.38
C ILE A 110 -1.43 -0.87 -15.77
N GLU A 111 -1.97 -0.19 -16.79
CA GLU A 111 -2.04 -0.72 -18.16
C GLU A 111 -0.64 -0.86 -18.77
N ASP A 112 0.21 0.16 -18.65
CA ASP A 112 1.58 0.14 -19.17
C ASP A 112 2.40 -0.98 -18.55
N LYS A 113 2.29 -1.16 -17.23
CA LYS A 113 2.97 -2.25 -16.53
C LYS A 113 2.44 -3.61 -16.94
N ARG A 114 1.16 -3.75 -17.27
CA ARG A 114 0.54 -5.01 -17.74
C ARG A 114 1.13 -5.49 -19.06
N LEU A 115 1.62 -4.59 -19.91
CA LEU A 115 2.26 -4.93 -21.20
C LEU A 115 3.69 -5.48 -21.04
N LEU A 116 4.27 -5.40 -19.85
CA LEU A 116 5.61 -5.88 -19.54
C LEU A 116 5.58 -7.32 -19.00
N PRO A 117 6.74 -7.97 -18.79
CA PRO A 117 6.79 -9.28 -18.13
C PRO A 117 6.09 -9.25 -16.76
N VAL A 118 5.48 -10.37 -16.35
CA VAL A 118 4.66 -10.48 -15.13
C VAL A 118 5.29 -9.83 -13.89
N LYS A 119 6.60 -9.99 -13.70
CA LYS A 119 7.35 -9.38 -12.57
C LYS A 119 7.29 -7.84 -12.51
N GLU A 120 6.93 -7.17 -13.61
CA GLU A 120 6.80 -5.71 -13.71
C GLU A 120 5.37 -5.24 -13.49
N HIS A 121 4.37 -6.15 -13.48
CA HIS A 121 2.95 -5.80 -13.31
C HIS A 121 2.72 -5.13 -11.96
N ILE A 122 1.70 -4.29 -11.82
CA ILE A 122 1.20 -3.90 -10.50
C ILE A 122 0.41 -5.09 -9.94
N HIS A 123 0.86 -5.64 -8.82
CA HIS A 123 0.34 -6.90 -8.29
C HIS A 123 -0.76 -6.70 -7.25
N VAL A 124 -0.73 -5.58 -6.54
CA VAL A 124 -1.69 -5.27 -5.48
C VAL A 124 -1.74 -3.75 -5.26
N VAL A 125 -2.93 -3.25 -4.97
CA VAL A 125 -3.17 -1.89 -4.51
C VAL A 125 -3.36 -1.90 -3.00
N TRP A 126 -2.66 -1.02 -2.30
CA TRP A 126 -2.89 -0.68 -0.91
C TRP A 126 -3.59 0.66 -0.85
N TYR A 127 -4.88 0.64 -0.50
CA TYR A 127 -5.66 1.85 -0.35
C TYR A 127 -5.70 2.23 1.13
N CYS A 128 -4.95 3.26 1.49
CA CYS A 128 -4.82 3.74 2.87
C CYS A 128 -6.01 4.64 3.22
N ILE A 129 -6.69 4.30 4.32
CA ILE A 129 -7.85 5.01 4.86
C ILE A 129 -7.51 5.44 6.28
N ASN A 130 -7.74 6.73 6.60
CA ASN A 130 -7.57 7.21 7.97
C ASN A 130 -8.71 6.70 8.84
N HIS A 131 -8.40 5.84 9.81
CA HIS A 131 -9.38 5.32 10.76
C HIS A 131 -10.05 6.42 11.60
N GLU A 132 -9.35 7.50 11.93
CA GLU A 132 -9.91 8.61 12.72
C GLU A 132 -10.79 9.55 11.89
N ALA A 133 -10.83 9.41 10.56
CA ALA A 133 -11.66 10.29 9.75
C ALA A 133 -13.16 10.08 9.98
N HIS A 134 -13.56 8.93 10.57
CA HIS A 134 -14.94 8.47 10.83
C HIS A 134 -15.90 8.52 9.62
N ARG A 135 -15.39 8.91 8.46
CA ARG A 135 -16.15 9.15 7.25
C ARG A 135 -15.35 8.65 6.06
N PHE A 136 -16.02 7.80 5.28
CA PHE A 136 -15.58 7.37 3.97
C PHE A 136 -16.36 8.19 2.93
N GLU A 137 -15.67 8.81 1.97
CA GLU A 137 -16.33 9.66 0.98
C GLU A 137 -16.70 8.86 -0.28
N ASP A 138 -17.84 9.18 -0.90
CA ASP A 138 -18.33 8.52 -2.12
C ASP A 138 -17.27 8.47 -3.24
N ILE A 139 -16.45 9.52 -3.35
CA ILE A 139 -15.35 9.59 -4.33
C ILE A 139 -14.27 8.52 -4.09
N GLU A 140 -14.05 8.12 -2.84
CA GLU A 140 -13.12 7.04 -2.49
C GLU A 140 -13.73 5.68 -2.81
N GLU A 141 -15.04 5.52 -2.55
CA GLU A 141 -15.79 4.31 -2.87
C GLU A 141 -15.77 4.04 -4.38
N ASP A 142 -16.11 5.05 -5.17
CA ASP A 142 -16.14 4.98 -6.63
C ASP A 142 -14.76 4.69 -7.22
N TRP A 143 -13.72 5.25 -6.61
CA TRP A 143 -12.35 4.96 -7.05
C TRP A 143 -11.96 3.52 -6.72
N ILE A 144 -12.26 3.02 -5.53
CA ILE A 144 -11.95 1.63 -5.16
C ILE A 144 -12.66 0.65 -6.10
N LYS A 145 -13.93 0.90 -6.44
CA LYS A 145 -14.67 0.14 -7.47
C LYS A 145 -13.97 0.21 -8.82
N THR A 146 -13.52 1.39 -9.24
CA THR A 146 -12.81 1.57 -10.52
C THR A 146 -11.48 0.81 -10.55
N LEU A 147 -10.73 0.81 -9.45
CA LEU A 147 -9.49 0.04 -9.32
C LEU A 147 -9.75 -1.47 -9.34
N TYR A 148 -10.84 -1.92 -8.71
CA TYR A 148 -11.25 -3.32 -8.75
C TYR A 148 -11.54 -3.81 -10.18
N LEU A 149 -12.16 -2.96 -11.01
CA LEU A 149 -12.41 -3.26 -12.43
C LEU A 149 -11.13 -3.42 -13.26
N LYS A 150 -9.98 -2.94 -12.76
CA LYS A 150 -8.67 -3.18 -13.38
C LYS A 150 -8.11 -4.57 -13.07
N GLU A 151 -8.84 -5.47 -12.41
CA GLU A 151 -8.38 -6.82 -12.07
C GLU A 151 -7.10 -6.85 -11.22
N VAL A 152 -6.78 -5.75 -10.52
CA VAL A 152 -5.70 -5.69 -9.54
C VAL A 152 -6.33 -5.80 -8.16
N PRO A 153 -5.92 -6.77 -7.32
CA PRO A 153 -6.43 -6.89 -5.96
C PRO A 153 -6.23 -5.60 -5.16
N VAL A 154 -7.28 -5.12 -4.50
CA VAL A 154 -7.24 -3.96 -3.61
C VAL A 154 -7.31 -4.43 -2.17
N ILE A 155 -6.33 -4.04 -1.36
CA ILE A 155 -6.30 -4.24 0.08
C ILE A 155 -6.53 -2.89 0.74
N LEU A 156 -7.59 -2.80 1.55
CA LEU A 156 -7.86 -1.62 2.35
C LEU A 156 -7.00 -1.65 3.61
N ILE A 157 -6.29 -0.56 3.86
CA ILE A 157 -5.40 -0.43 5.00
C ILE A 157 -5.90 0.70 5.88
N LEU A 158 -6.39 0.36 7.06
CA LEU A 158 -6.74 1.32 8.09
C LEU A 158 -5.45 1.82 8.74
N THR A 159 -5.13 3.09 8.53
CA THR A 159 -4.00 3.78 9.14
C THR A 159 -4.46 4.63 10.32
N GLN A 160 -3.52 5.03 11.19
CA GLN A 160 -3.81 5.81 12.40
C GLN A 160 -4.83 5.12 13.34
N ALA A 161 -4.91 3.78 13.28
CA ALA A 161 -5.76 2.98 14.16
C ALA A 161 -5.11 2.78 15.54
N ILE A 162 -4.75 3.88 16.22
CA ILE A 162 -4.21 3.84 17.59
C ILE A 162 -5.37 4.10 18.55
N SER A 163 -6.09 3.05 18.92
CA SER A 163 -7.08 3.13 20.00
C SER A 163 -6.33 3.23 21.33
N VAL A 164 -6.32 4.42 21.95
CA VAL A 164 -5.72 4.54 23.29
C VAL A 164 -6.63 3.91 24.35
N ASP A 165 -7.95 3.74 24.14
CA ASP A 165 -8.80 3.26 25.25
C ASP A 165 -10.20 2.68 24.92
N GLN A 166 -10.53 2.24 23.69
CA GLN A 166 -11.88 1.68 23.45
C GLN A 166 -11.92 0.38 22.67
N GLU A 167 -12.56 -0.63 23.28
CA GLU A 167 -13.14 -1.85 22.69
C GLU A 167 -14.28 -1.56 21.68
N GLU A 168 -14.37 -0.34 21.15
CA GLU A 168 -15.36 -0.02 20.12
C GLU A 168 -14.85 -0.51 18.76
N ARG A 169 -15.52 -1.53 18.22
CA ARG A 169 -15.33 -1.97 16.84
C ARG A 169 -15.49 -0.77 15.93
N SER A 170 -14.52 -0.58 15.02
CA SER A 170 -14.53 0.54 14.09
C SER A 170 -15.84 0.62 13.30
N ASP A 171 -16.49 1.78 13.32
CA ASP A 171 -17.62 2.09 12.44
C ASP A 171 -17.26 1.95 10.95
N PHE A 172 -15.96 1.99 10.60
CA PHE A 172 -15.51 1.68 9.23
C PHE A 172 -15.97 0.31 8.74
N ILE A 173 -16.14 -0.68 9.62
CA ILE A 173 -16.64 -2.00 9.24
C ILE A 173 -18.07 -1.92 8.68
N LEU A 174 -18.87 -0.92 9.05
CA LEU A 174 -20.23 -0.75 8.52
C LEU A 174 -20.23 -0.30 7.05
N PHE A 175 -19.11 0.22 6.54
CA PHE A 175 -18.95 0.73 5.18
C PHE A 175 -18.20 -0.24 4.25
N LEU A 176 -17.72 -1.38 4.76
CA LEU A 176 -17.01 -2.42 3.99
C LEU A 176 -17.94 -3.58 3.62
#